data_AF-A0A6L7Z0V7-F1
#
_entry.id   AF-A0A6L7Z0V7-F1
#
_cell.length_a   1.000
_cell.length_b   1.000
_cell.length_c   1.000
_cell.angle_alpha   90.00
_cell.angle_beta   90.00
_cell.angle_gamma   90.00
#
_symmetry.space_group_name_H-M   'P 1'
#
loop_
_entity.id
_entity.type
_entity.pdbx_description
1 polymer ?
#
loop_
_entity_poly.entity_id
_entity_poly.type
_entity_poly.pdbx_seq_one_letter_code
_entity_poly.pdbx_strand_id
1 'polypeptide(L)'
;MRVHTIILGAALALTVLPAAPPAAAQGTLEDYRNAATVRQRLNGLTVGVPDAPNWIDGTSRFWYRLSVAGGHEFVLVDAETQQKTPAFDHAALAEGLSAATGAEYTAVTLPFRSFTYVQDGEAIEVGAAGDEWRCSLADFACEAIEEEAGGG
;
A
#
# COMPACT_ATOMS: atom_id res chain seq x y z
N MET A 1 -53.95 -47.63 69.85
CA MET A 1 -53.32 -46.29 69.92
C MET A 1 -51.81 -46.51 69.82
N ARG A 2 -51.01 -46.03 68.87
CA ARG A 2 -51.03 -44.84 68.00
C ARG A 2 -50.43 -45.22 66.63
N VAL A 3 -51.02 -44.68 65.56
CA VAL A 3 -50.56 -44.70 64.17
C VAL A 3 -49.37 -43.74 64.03
N HIS A 4 -48.29 -44.13 63.32
CA HIS A 4 -47.35 -43.19 62.71
C HIS A 4 -47.00 -43.66 61.30
N THR A 5 -47.71 -43.11 60.33
CA THR A 5 -47.46 -43.20 58.89
C THR A 5 -46.32 -42.25 58.56
N ILE A 6 -45.16 -42.76 58.13
CA ILE A 6 -44.07 -41.92 57.60
C ILE A 6 -44.24 -41.87 56.08
N ILE A 7 -44.81 -40.77 55.60
CA ILE A 7 -44.96 -40.48 54.17
C ILE A 7 -43.57 -40.11 53.65
N LEU A 8 -42.97 -41.00 52.85
CA LEU A 8 -41.75 -40.70 52.11
C LEU A 8 -42.12 -39.79 50.92
N GLY A 9 -42.12 -38.49 51.14
CA GLY A 9 -42.30 -37.49 50.08
C GLY A 9 -41.05 -37.42 49.21
N ALA A 10 -41.06 -38.09 48.06
CA ALA A 10 -40.06 -37.88 47.02
C ALA A 10 -40.25 -36.48 46.41
N ALA A 11 -39.58 -35.48 46.96
CA ALA A 11 -39.52 -34.15 46.38
C ALA A 11 -38.60 -34.19 45.15
N LEU A 12 -39.20 -34.35 43.96
CA LEU A 12 -38.51 -34.19 42.68
C LEU A 12 -38.19 -32.69 42.50
N ALA A 13 -37.02 -32.26 42.96
CA ALA A 13 -36.55 -30.90 42.74
C ALA A 13 -36.24 -30.70 41.25
N LEU A 14 -37.15 -30.07 40.52
CA LEU A 14 -36.97 -29.68 39.12
C LEU A 14 -35.95 -28.54 39.07
N THR A 15 -34.69 -28.87 38.79
CA THR A 15 -33.64 -27.88 38.55
C THR A 15 -33.90 -27.19 37.21
N VAL A 16 -34.38 -25.94 37.27
CA VAL A 16 -34.51 -25.09 36.08
C VAL A 16 -33.10 -24.70 35.64
N LEU A 17 -32.62 -25.27 34.53
CA LEU A 17 -31.37 -24.88 33.91
C LEU A 17 -31.57 -23.50 33.27
N PRO A 18 -30.83 -22.44 33.67
CA PRO A 18 -30.98 -21.14 33.04
C PRO A 18 -30.53 -21.25 31.58
N ALA A 19 -31.43 -20.93 30.65
CA ALA A 19 -31.08 -20.79 29.24
C ALA A 19 -30.14 -19.60 29.11
N ALA A 20 -28.90 -19.85 28.69
CA ALA A 20 -27.97 -18.76 28.40
C ALA A 20 -28.55 -17.91 27.25
N PRO A 21 -28.54 -16.57 27.35
CA PRO A 21 -28.97 -15.73 26.24
C PRO A 21 -28.10 -16.03 25.02
N PRO A 22 -28.67 -16.04 23.80
CA PRO A 22 -27.89 -16.25 22.59
C PRO A 22 -26.82 -15.16 22.51
N ALA A 23 -25.56 -15.57 22.56
CA ALA A 23 -24.45 -14.65 22.31
C ALA A 23 -24.55 -14.20 20.84
N ALA A 24 -24.88 -12.93 20.62
CA ALA A 24 -24.85 -12.32 19.30
C ALA A 24 -23.38 -12.09 18.91
N ALA A 25 -22.70 -13.15 18.47
CA ALA A 25 -21.30 -13.13 18.05
C ALA A 25 -21.12 -12.65 16.60
N GLN A 26 -22.21 -12.39 15.88
CA GLN A 26 -22.18 -11.84 14.52
C GLN A 26 -22.22 -10.31 14.64
N GLY A 27 -21.12 -9.64 14.29
CA GLY A 27 -21.03 -8.17 14.32
C GLY A 27 -22.16 -7.49 13.55
N THR A 28 -22.42 -6.23 13.86
CA THR A 28 -23.51 -5.46 13.25
C THR A 28 -23.15 -5.02 11.83
N LEU A 29 -24.15 -4.67 11.02
CA LEU A 29 -23.93 -4.05 9.71
C LEU A 29 -23.06 -2.78 9.81
N GLU A 30 -23.19 -2.03 10.90
CA GLU A 30 -22.39 -0.85 11.14
C GLU A 30 -20.92 -1.19 11.39
N ASP A 31 -20.63 -2.28 12.11
CA ASP A 31 -19.26 -2.77 12.28
C ASP A 31 -18.61 -3.11 10.95
N TYR A 32 -19.34 -3.77 10.04
CA TYR A 32 -18.84 -4.07 8.69
C TYR A 32 -18.63 -2.80 7.85
N ARG A 33 -19.53 -1.82 7.93
CA ARG A 33 -19.36 -0.52 7.25
C ARG A 33 -18.13 0.21 7.77
N ASN A 34 -17.93 0.24 9.09
CA ASN A 34 -16.76 0.85 9.70
C ASN A 34 -15.47 0.13 9.28
N ALA A 35 -15.47 -1.21 9.32
CA ALA A 35 -14.35 -2.03 8.86
C ALA A 35 -14.01 -1.77 7.38
N ALA A 36 -15.01 -1.55 6.52
CA ALA A 36 -14.80 -1.20 5.12
C ALA A 36 -14.07 0.14 4.93
N THR A 37 -14.16 1.07 5.89
CA THR A 37 -13.46 2.37 5.82
C THR A 37 -12.02 2.35 6.31
N VAL A 38 -11.55 1.27 6.95
CA VAL A 38 -10.22 1.22 7.60
C VAL A 38 -9.09 1.56 6.64
N ARG A 39 -9.09 0.97 5.43
CA ARG A 39 -8.05 1.27 4.42
C ARG A 39 -8.02 2.75 4.05
N GLN A 40 -9.18 3.38 3.89
CA GLN A 40 -9.27 4.80 3.54
C GLN A 40 -8.76 5.68 4.69
N ARG A 41 -9.14 5.35 5.94
CA ARG A 41 -8.72 6.12 7.13
C ARG A 41 -7.22 6.00 7.41
N LEU A 42 -6.63 4.84 7.12
CA LEU A 42 -5.21 4.57 7.36
C LEU A 42 -4.32 4.88 6.16
N ASN A 43 -4.89 5.14 4.98
CA ASN A 43 -4.13 5.49 3.78
C ASN A 43 -3.30 6.76 4.05
N GLY A 44 -2.01 6.70 3.77
CA GLY A 44 -1.09 7.83 4.00
C GLY A 44 -0.73 8.10 5.47
N LEU A 45 -1.29 7.37 6.44
CA LEU A 45 -0.90 7.48 7.86
C LEU A 45 0.31 6.61 8.23
N THR A 46 0.63 5.63 7.38
CA THR A 46 1.79 4.76 7.60
C THR A 46 2.93 5.26 6.73
N VAL A 47 4.07 5.56 7.36
CA VAL A 47 5.33 5.94 6.71
C VAL A 47 6.36 4.84 6.94
N GLY A 48 7.37 4.76 6.09
CA GLY A 48 8.41 3.72 6.17
C GLY A 48 7.99 2.34 5.67
N VAL A 49 6.87 2.20 4.95
CA VAL A 49 6.42 0.95 4.34
C VAL A 49 6.97 0.86 2.91
N PRO A 50 7.82 -0.13 2.60
CA PRO A 50 8.27 -0.38 1.24
C PRO A 50 7.19 -1.15 0.45
N ASP A 51 7.01 -0.75 -0.80
CA ASP A 51 6.34 -1.56 -1.82
C ASP A 51 7.23 -2.75 -2.24
N ALA A 52 6.68 -3.63 -3.08
CA ALA A 52 7.45 -4.73 -3.67
C ALA A 52 8.66 -4.21 -4.47
N PRO A 53 9.79 -4.92 -4.44
CA PRO A 53 10.98 -4.54 -5.19
C PRO A 53 10.79 -4.77 -6.70
N ASN A 54 11.39 -3.89 -7.50
CA ASN A 54 11.47 -3.97 -8.95
C ASN A 54 12.94 -4.17 -9.32
N TRP A 55 13.26 -5.34 -9.88
CA TRP A 55 14.63 -5.72 -10.22
C TRP A 55 15.09 -5.04 -11.50
N ILE A 56 16.38 -4.65 -11.54
CA ILE A 56 17.02 -4.13 -12.74
C ILE A 56 17.70 -5.30 -13.43
N ASP A 57 17.12 -5.72 -14.56
CA ASP A 57 17.56 -6.90 -15.31
C ASP A 57 19.06 -6.88 -15.61
N GLY A 58 19.69 -8.07 -15.49
CA GLY A 58 21.13 -8.22 -15.73
C GLY A 58 22.03 -7.64 -14.63
N THR A 59 21.47 -7.15 -13.53
CA THR A 59 22.25 -6.60 -12.40
C THR A 59 21.82 -7.20 -11.06
N SER A 60 22.61 -6.98 -10.01
CA SER A 60 22.27 -7.29 -8.62
C SER A 60 21.55 -6.12 -7.92
N ARG A 61 20.95 -5.20 -8.68
CA ARG A 61 20.29 -3.99 -8.15
C ARG A 61 18.78 -4.06 -8.33
N PHE A 62 18.06 -3.43 -7.40
CA PHE A 62 16.61 -3.28 -7.48
C PHE A 62 16.19 -1.96 -6.83
N TRP A 63 15.03 -1.44 -7.21
CA TRP A 63 14.44 -0.27 -6.56
C TRP A 63 13.07 -0.59 -5.97
N TYR A 64 12.65 0.16 -4.95
CA TYR A 64 11.29 0.10 -4.42
C TYR A 64 10.78 1.49 -4.08
N ARG A 65 9.45 1.64 -4.06
CA ARG A 65 8.79 2.86 -3.58
C ARG A 65 8.57 2.76 -2.07
N LEU A 66 8.92 3.80 -1.34
CA LEU A 66 8.82 3.89 0.12
C LEU A 66 7.77 4.94 0.47
N SER A 67 6.79 4.61 1.30
CA SER A 67 5.85 5.61 1.84
C SER A 67 6.58 6.60 2.75
N VAL A 68 6.37 7.90 2.55
CA VAL A 68 6.88 8.98 3.40
C VAL A 68 5.74 9.95 3.74
N ALA A 69 5.98 10.90 4.64
CA ALA A 69 4.98 11.91 4.95
C ALA A 69 4.64 12.72 3.69
N GLY A 70 3.36 12.76 3.31
CA GLY A 70 2.87 13.49 2.14
C GLY A 70 2.97 12.75 0.80
N GLY A 71 3.59 11.56 0.74
CA GLY A 71 3.67 10.81 -0.51
C GLY A 71 4.69 9.67 -0.49
N HIS A 72 5.61 9.66 -1.45
CA HIS A 72 6.52 8.54 -1.69
C HIS A 72 7.92 8.98 -2.15
N GLU A 73 8.93 8.19 -1.79
CA GLU A 73 10.28 8.25 -2.36
C GLU A 73 10.61 6.92 -3.06
N PHE A 74 11.61 6.93 -3.94
CA PHE A 74 12.14 5.78 -4.63
C PHE A 74 13.57 5.50 -4.16
N VAL A 75 13.77 4.27 -3.66
CA VAL A 75 15.04 3.84 -3.09
C VAL A 75 15.64 2.78 -4.00
N LEU A 76 16.87 2.99 -4.45
CA LEU A 76 17.70 2.01 -5.14
C LEU A 76 18.53 1.25 -4.11
N VAL A 77 18.65 -0.06 -4.32
CA VAL A 77 19.43 -0.96 -3.49
C VAL A 77 20.36 -1.76 -4.38
N ASP A 78 21.62 -1.82 -3.96
CA ASP A 78 22.58 -2.80 -4.45
C ASP A 78 22.57 -4.00 -3.51
N ALA A 79 22.15 -5.18 -3.99
CA ALA A 79 21.96 -6.35 -3.16
C ALA A 79 23.29 -7.01 -2.73
N GLU A 80 24.38 -6.79 -3.47
CA GLU A 80 25.69 -7.34 -3.16
C GLU A 80 26.35 -6.56 -2.01
N THR A 81 26.33 -5.24 -2.09
CA THR A 81 26.92 -4.34 -1.10
C THR A 81 25.97 -3.95 0.01
N GLN A 82 24.66 -4.21 -0.15
CA GLN A 82 23.57 -3.80 0.73
C GLN A 82 23.41 -2.27 0.86
N GLN A 83 24.04 -1.52 -0.03
CA GLN A 83 23.94 -0.07 -0.04
C GLN A 83 22.55 0.37 -0.52
N LYS A 84 21.99 1.39 0.14
CA LYS A 84 20.75 2.04 -0.25
C LYS A 84 21.01 3.49 -0.60
N THR A 85 20.49 3.94 -1.73
CA THR A 85 20.56 5.33 -2.18
C THR A 85 19.20 5.76 -2.72
N PRO A 86 18.92 7.07 -2.85
CA PRO A 86 17.85 7.52 -3.73
C PRO A 86 18.03 6.91 -5.14
N ALA A 87 16.93 6.53 -5.78
CA ALA A 87 16.97 6.02 -7.15
C ALA A 87 17.40 7.09 -8.17
N PHE A 88 17.12 8.34 -7.85
CA PHE A 88 17.48 9.56 -8.58
C PHE A 88 17.29 10.77 -7.63
N ASP A 89 17.65 11.96 -8.08
CA ASP A 89 17.28 13.19 -7.37
C ASP A 89 15.78 13.47 -7.59
N HIS A 90 14.97 13.21 -6.57
CA HIS A 90 13.52 13.35 -6.65
C HIS A 90 13.06 14.79 -6.87
N ALA A 91 13.78 15.77 -6.32
CA ALA A 91 13.41 17.17 -6.43
C ALA A 91 13.69 17.67 -7.86
N ALA A 92 14.87 17.36 -8.38
CA ALA A 92 15.26 17.74 -9.74
C ALA A 92 14.37 17.05 -10.79
N LEU A 93 14.07 15.75 -10.62
CA LEU A 93 13.15 15.05 -11.50
C LEU A 93 11.73 15.64 -11.45
N ALA A 94 11.24 15.99 -10.25
CA ALA A 94 9.92 16.61 -10.12
C ALA A 94 9.85 17.95 -10.84
N GLU A 95 10.89 18.77 -10.77
CA GLU A 95 10.98 20.04 -11.51
C GLU A 95 10.95 19.82 -13.02
N GLY A 96 11.81 18.92 -13.53
CA GLY A 96 11.89 18.60 -14.95
C GLY A 96 10.58 18.05 -15.52
N LEU A 97 9.96 17.10 -14.80
CA LEU A 97 8.68 16.52 -15.21
C LEU A 97 7.54 17.53 -15.10
N SER A 98 7.55 18.41 -14.08
CA SER A 98 6.56 19.48 -13.96
C SER A 98 6.63 20.46 -15.13
N ALA A 99 7.85 20.84 -15.54
CA ALA A 99 8.07 21.70 -16.69
C ALA A 99 7.59 21.05 -18.00
N ALA A 100 7.81 19.74 -18.15
CA ALA A 100 7.45 19.00 -19.34
C ALA A 100 5.93 18.75 -19.45
N THR A 101 5.24 18.41 -18.35
CA THR A 101 3.81 18.11 -18.37
C THR A 101 2.91 19.32 -18.09
N GLY A 102 3.47 20.43 -17.59
CA GLY A 102 2.71 21.60 -17.16
C GLY A 102 1.88 21.40 -15.87
N ALA A 103 2.16 20.35 -15.10
CA ALA A 103 1.54 20.07 -13.80
C ALA A 103 2.56 20.28 -12.68
N GLU A 104 2.11 20.46 -11.44
CA GLU A 104 3.03 20.70 -10.31
C GLU A 104 3.29 19.42 -9.52
N TYR A 105 4.55 19.01 -9.46
CA TYR A 105 5.02 17.88 -8.67
C TYR A 105 6.11 18.32 -7.69
N THR A 106 6.19 17.61 -6.58
CA THR A 106 7.25 17.75 -5.59
C THR A 106 8.06 16.46 -5.52
N ALA A 107 9.18 16.48 -4.79
CA ALA A 107 10.01 15.31 -4.56
C ALA A 107 9.24 14.08 -4.03
N VAL A 108 8.12 14.29 -3.31
CA VAL A 108 7.32 13.20 -2.74
C VAL A 108 5.99 12.95 -3.45
N THR A 109 5.62 13.78 -4.43
CA THR A 109 4.33 13.69 -5.14
C THR A 109 4.48 13.38 -6.63
N LEU A 110 5.59 12.74 -7.02
CA LEU A 110 5.81 12.26 -8.38
C LEU A 110 4.61 11.40 -8.84
N PRO A 111 4.10 11.60 -10.07
CA PRO A 111 2.80 11.06 -10.51
C PRO A 111 2.83 9.59 -10.95
N PHE A 112 3.91 8.86 -10.69
CA PHE A 112 4.09 7.48 -11.09
C PHE A 112 4.38 6.57 -9.89
N ARG A 113 4.14 5.28 -10.08
CA ARG A 113 4.42 4.23 -9.08
C ARG A 113 5.59 3.34 -9.48
N SER A 114 5.90 3.34 -10.78
CA SER A 114 6.93 2.54 -11.43
C SER A 114 7.65 3.34 -12.49
N PHE A 115 8.89 2.97 -12.74
CA PHE A 115 9.73 3.51 -13.79
C PHE A 115 10.71 2.44 -14.27
N THR A 116 11.27 2.64 -15.45
CA THR A 116 12.30 1.76 -16.02
C THR A 116 13.57 2.56 -16.25
N TYR A 117 14.72 2.04 -15.83
CA TYR A 117 16.00 2.61 -16.25
C TYR A 117 16.27 2.25 -17.72
N VAL A 118 16.67 3.24 -18.50
CA VAL A 118 17.07 3.10 -19.90
C VAL A 118 18.42 3.77 -20.12
N GLN A 119 19.03 3.57 -21.31
CA GLN A 119 20.34 4.12 -21.64
C GLN A 119 21.38 3.80 -20.56
N ASP A 120 21.52 2.52 -20.21
CA ASP A 120 22.46 2.04 -19.18
C ASP A 120 22.33 2.72 -17.80
N GLY A 121 21.14 3.26 -17.50
CA GLY A 121 20.84 3.95 -16.23
C GLY A 121 21.08 5.45 -16.26
N GLU A 122 21.35 6.03 -17.42
CA GLU A 122 21.50 7.48 -17.61
C GLU A 122 20.15 8.20 -17.73
N ALA A 123 19.06 7.45 -17.98
CA ALA A 123 17.71 7.99 -18.06
C ALA A 123 16.69 7.02 -17.47
N ILE A 124 15.47 7.52 -17.22
CA ILE A 124 14.32 6.72 -16.82
C ILE A 124 13.12 6.99 -17.75
N GLU A 125 12.27 5.98 -17.88
CA GLU A 125 10.96 6.10 -18.53
C GLU A 125 9.85 6.00 -17.49
N VAL A 126 8.91 6.95 -17.54
CA VAL A 126 7.83 7.12 -16.58
C VAL A 126 6.51 7.48 -17.28
N GLY A 127 5.41 6.91 -16.81
CA GLY A 127 4.07 7.37 -17.16
C GLY A 127 3.65 8.57 -16.31
N ALA A 128 3.29 9.69 -16.94
CA ALA A 128 2.84 10.89 -16.25
C ALA A 128 1.84 11.69 -17.11
N ALA A 129 0.82 12.26 -16.46
CA ALA A 129 -0.23 13.05 -17.13
C ALA A 129 -0.98 12.36 -18.28
N GLY A 130 -0.88 11.03 -18.41
CA GLY A 130 -1.52 10.24 -19.47
C GLY A 130 -0.58 9.82 -20.60
N ASP A 131 0.66 10.30 -20.61
CA ASP A 131 1.68 10.02 -21.61
C ASP A 131 2.91 9.34 -20.99
N GLU A 132 3.78 8.77 -21.82
CA GLU A 132 5.08 8.23 -21.41
C GLU A 132 6.18 9.27 -21.64
N TRP A 133 7.07 9.42 -20.67
CA TRP A 133 8.14 10.41 -20.67
C TRP A 133 9.47 9.75 -20.46
N ARG A 134 10.48 10.15 -21.23
CA ARG A 134 11.87 9.82 -20.97
C ARG A 134 12.55 11.00 -20.30
N CYS A 135 13.04 10.79 -19.08
CA CYS A 135 13.76 11.79 -18.31
C CYS A 135 15.23 11.41 -18.18
N SER A 136 16.12 12.29 -18.61
CA SER A 136 17.57 12.17 -18.37
C SER A 136 17.87 12.34 -16.88
N LEU A 137 18.79 11.55 -16.32
CA LEU A 137 19.22 11.68 -14.93
C LEU A 137 20.46 12.57 -14.76
N ALA A 138 21.03 13.07 -15.87
CA ALA A 138 22.17 13.97 -15.85
C ALA A 138 21.74 15.45 -15.70
N ASP A 139 20.67 15.84 -16.39
CA ASP A 139 20.13 17.19 -16.43
C ASP A 139 18.63 17.28 -16.08
N PHE A 140 17.97 16.15 -15.84
CA PHE A 140 16.54 16.07 -15.48
C PHE A 140 15.58 16.63 -16.52
N ALA A 141 16.02 16.80 -17.77
CA ALA A 141 15.13 17.12 -18.88
C ALA A 141 14.24 15.90 -19.20
N CYS A 142 12.92 16.14 -19.29
CA CYS A 142 11.94 15.13 -19.64
C CYS A 142 11.32 15.42 -21.01
N GLU A 143 11.31 14.42 -21.88
CA GLU A 143 10.76 14.50 -23.23
C GLU A 143 9.67 13.45 -23.41
N ALA A 144 8.61 13.80 -24.14
CA ALA A 144 7.55 12.85 -24.44
C ALA A 144 8.07 11.75 -25.36
N ILE A 145 7.70 10.51 -25.08
CA ILE A 145 7.97 9.38 -25.96
C ILE A 145 6.76 9.27 -26.88
N GLU A 146 6.93 9.66 -28.14
CA GLU A 146 5.89 9.42 -29.14
C GLU A 146 5.78 7.90 -29.36
N GLU A 147 4.66 7.33 -28.95
CA GLU A 147 4.29 5.98 -29.34
C GLU A 147 4.01 6.02 -30.84
N GLU A 148 4.97 5.56 -31.66
CA GLU A 148 4.74 5.29 -33.08
C GLU A 148 3.48 4.40 -33.15
N ALA A 149 2.38 4.98 -33.65
CA ALA A 149 1.08 4.33 -33.74
C ALA A 149 1.18 3.07 -34.62
N GLY A 150 1.56 1.97 -34.00
CA GLY A 150 1.60 0.63 -34.59
C GLY A 150 0.18 0.11 -34.75
N GLY A 151 -0.42 0.43 -35.89
CA GLY A 151 -1.68 -0.14 -36.32
C GLY A 151 -1.66 -1.67 -36.37
N GLY A 152 -2.77 -2.27 -35.92
CA GLY A 152 -3.13 -3.68 -36.04
C GLY A 152 -4.58 -3.89 -35.68
#